data_AF-A0A1F9APQ9-F1
#
_entry.id   AF-A0A1F9APQ9-F1
#
_cell.length_a   1.000
_cell.length_b   1.000
_cell.length_c   1.000
_cell.angle_alpha   90.00
_cell.angle_beta   90.00
_cell.angle_gamma   90.00
#
_symmetry.space_group_name_H-M   'P 1'
#
loop_
_entity.id
_entity.type
_entity.pdbx_description
1 polymer ?
#
loop_
_entity_poly.entity_id
_entity_poly.type
_entity_poly.pdbx_seq_one_letter_code
_entity_poly.pdbx_strand_id
1 'polypeptide(L)' 'MRKRVKTLKNWRDIKTKTLGMEPGTLLNNALINDIALKNPQSIKEMEEIPGLKKWLQNHFGREILVAQSVKL' A
#
# COMPACT_ATOMS: atom_id res chain seq x y z
N MET A 1 6.06 -11.90 4.22
CA MET A 1 5.99 -11.40 2.83
C MET A 1 4.67 -11.73 2.11
N ARG A 2 4.39 -12.99 1.74
CA ARG A 2 3.20 -13.37 0.94
C ARG A 2 1.85 -12.88 1.51
N LYS A 3 1.66 -12.99 2.84
CA LYS A 3 0.44 -12.49 3.52
C LYS A 3 0.25 -10.97 3.32
N ARG A 4 1.31 -10.16 3.49
CA ARG A 4 1.26 -8.69 3.31
C ARG A 4 0.94 -8.28 1.88
N VAL A 5 1.56 -8.93 0.90
CA VAL A 5 1.23 -8.70 -0.52
C VAL A 5 -0.24 -8.99 -0.79
N LYS A 6 -0.77 -10.09 -0.24
CA LYS A 6 -2.18 -10.46 -0.39
C LYS A 6 -3.11 -9.40 0.23
N THR A 7 -2.83 -8.94 1.45
CA THR A 7 -3.69 -7.95 2.13
C THR A 7 -3.63 -6.59 1.46
N LEU A 8 -2.46 -6.16 0.98
CA LEU A 8 -2.31 -4.92 0.21
C LEU A 8 -3.03 -4.96 -1.14
N LYS A 9 -2.96 -6.09 -1.86
CA LYS A 9 -3.76 -6.28 -3.10
C LYS A 9 -5.26 -6.18 -2.79
N ASN A 10 -5.73 -6.87 -1.77
CA ASN A 10 -7.13 -6.83 -1.36
C ASN A 10 -7.58 -5.41 -0.98
N TRP A 11 -6.78 -4.69 -0.20
CA TRP A 11 -7.07 -3.30 0.16
C TRP A 11 -7.18 -2.41 -1.10
N ARG A 12 -6.20 -2.51 -2.01
CA ARG A 12 -6.19 -1.73 -3.25
C ARG A 12 -7.44 -2.02 -4.08
N ASP A 13 -7.76 -3.29 -4.30
CA ASP A 13 -8.85 -3.69 -5.19
C ASP A 13 -10.21 -3.21 -4.63
N ILE A 14 -10.40 -3.27 -3.30
CA ILE A 14 -11.58 -2.67 -2.63
C ILE A 14 -11.58 -1.14 -2.84
N LYS A 15 -10.45 -0.47 -2.58
CA LYS A 15 -10.37 0.99 -2.65
C LYS A 15 -10.61 1.52 -4.06
N THR A 16 -10.01 0.91 -5.07
CA THR A 16 -10.18 1.35 -6.46
C THR A 16 -11.59 1.11 -6.97
N LYS A 17 -12.27 0.04 -6.52
CA LYS A 17 -13.69 -0.15 -6.81
C LYS A 17 -14.55 0.97 -6.23
N THR A 18 -14.29 1.39 -4.99
CA THR A 18 -15.00 2.51 -4.36
C THR A 18 -14.75 3.84 -5.08
N LEU A 19 -13.53 4.04 -5.60
CA LEU A 19 -13.13 5.28 -6.26
C LEU A 19 -13.41 5.32 -7.78
N GLY A 20 -13.86 4.20 -8.38
CA GLY A 20 -14.01 4.09 -9.83
C GLY A 20 -12.68 4.23 -10.59
N MET A 21 -11.60 3.72 -10.01
CA MET A 21 -10.24 3.82 -10.55
C MET A 21 -9.70 2.47 -11.02
N GLU A 22 -8.71 2.50 -11.91
CA GLU A 22 -7.91 1.32 -12.23
C GLU A 22 -6.91 0.99 -11.10
N PRO A 23 -6.74 -0.29 -10.71
CA PRO A 23 -5.85 -0.71 -9.61
C PRO A 23 -4.42 -0.15 -9.75
N GLY A 24 -3.84 -0.25 -10.95
CA GLY A 24 -2.47 0.22 -11.22
C GLY A 24 -2.28 1.73 -11.08
N THR A 25 -3.37 2.51 -11.22
CA THR A 25 -3.34 3.97 -11.08
C THR A 25 -3.20 4.38 -9.61
N LEU A 26 -3.85 3.64 -8.70
CA LEU A 26 -3.73 3.85 -7.27
C LEU A 26 -2.40 3.31 -6.74
N LEU A 27 -2.15 2.01 -6.90
CA LEU A 27 -0.97 1.34 -6.37
C LEU A 27 -0.60 0.12 -7.23
N ASN A 28 0.52 0.21 -7.96
CA ASN A 28 0.96 -0.88 -8.83
C ASN A 28 1.56 -2.07 -8.04
N ASN A 29 1.74 -3.21 -8.71
CA ASN A 29 2.23 -4.44 -8.06
C ASN A 29 3.68 -4.31 -7.56
N ALA A 30 4.54 -3.51 -8.20
CA ALA A 30 5.91 -3.30 -7.77
C ALA A 30 5.94 -2.59 -6.41
N LEU A 31 5.19 -1.48 -6.28
CA LEU A 31 5.07 -0.75 -5.02
C LEU A 31 4.40 -1.58 -3.92
N ILE A 32 3.44 -2.45 -4.24
CA ILE A 32 2.89 -3.41 -3.26
C ILE A 32 3.99 -4.31 -2.70
N ASN A 33 4.86 -4.83 -3.56
CA ASN A 33 5.97 -5.67 -3.12
C ASN A 33 6.97 -4.86 -2.30
N ASP A 34 7.33 -3.64 -2.71
CA ASP A 34 8.25 -2.80 -1.97
C ASP A 34 7.71 -2.45 -0.56
N ILE A 35 6.43 -2.08 -0.46
CA ILE A 35 5.76 -1.82 0.81
C ILE A 35 5.75 -3.09 1.69
N ALA A 36 5.39 -4.25 1.12
CA ALA A 36 5.33 -5.49 1.85
C ALA A 36 6.72 -5.95 2.37
N LEU A 37 7.77 -5.68 1.59
CA LEU A 37 9.15 -6.00 1.91
C LEU A 37 9.71 -5.07 2.98
N LYS A 38 9.62 -3.75 2.76
CA LYS A 38 10.13 -2.74 3.70
C LYS A 38 9.34 -2.70 5.00
N ASN A 39 8.04 -3.01 4.94
CA ASN A 39 7.15 -3.03 6.09
C ASN A 39 7.21 -1.73 6.92
N PRO A 40 6.93 -0.56 6.32
CA PRO A 40 6.95 0.70 7.04
C PRO A 40 5.99 0.64 8.24
N GLN A 41 6.40 1.10 9.41
CA GLN A 41 5.56 1.19 10.61
C GLN A 41 5.01 2.61 10.83
N SER A 42 5.39 3.55 9.96
CA SER A 42 4.99 4.96 10.04
C SER A 42 4.86 5.59 8.65
N ILE A 43 4.19 6.75 8.58
CA ILE A 43 4.15 7.55 7.36
C ILE A 43 5.57 7.97 6.94
N LYS A 44 6.41 8.33 7.90
CA LYS A 44 7.80 8.74 7.65
C LYS A 44 8.60 7.63 6.97
N GLU A 45 8.46 6.37 7.41
CA GLU A 45 9.11 5.22 6.75
C GLU A 45 8.56 4.95 5.34
N MET A 46 7.30 5.33 5.04
CA MET A 46 6.76 5.25 3.67
C MET A 46 7.39 6.28 2.73
N GLU A 47 7.84 7.43 3.24
CA GLU A 47 8.53 8.44 2.43
C GLU A 47 9.84 7.89 1.83
N GLU A 48 10.43 6.87 2.45
CA GLU A 48 11.65 6.20 1.98
C GLU A 48 11.38 5.18 0.86
N ILE A 49 10.13 4.98 0.42
CA ILE A 49 9.77 4.05 -0.65
C ILE A 49 9.86 4.75 -2.01
N PRO A 50 10.86 4.42 -2.87
CA PRO A 50 11.02 5.06 -4.16
C PRO A 50 9.78 4.89 -5.04
N GLY A 51 9.34 5.98 -5.67
CA GLY A 51 8.17 5.96 -6.57
C GLY A 51 6.80 5.95 -5.87
N LEU A 52 6.75 5.85 -4.54
CA LEU A 52 5.49 5.97 -3.81
C LEU A 52 5.02 7.42 -3.81
N LYS A 53 3.94 7.71 -4.54
CA LYS A 53 3.45 9.09 -4.74
C LYS A 53 3.05 9.74 -3.40
N LYS A 54 3.50 10.97 -3.16
CA LYS A 54 3.23 11.71 -1.90
C LYS A 54 1.73 11.85 -1.61
N TRP A 55 0.91 12.09 -2.63
CA TRP A 55 -0.55 12.18 -2.44
C TRP A 55 -1.16 10.88 -1.92
N LEU A 56 -0.64 9.72 -2.35
CA LEU A 56 -1.11 8.40 -1.90
C LEU A 56 -0.78 8.20 -0.42
N GLN A 57 0.43 8.59 -0.02
CA GLN A 57 0.86 8.56 1.39
C GLN A 57 -0.03 9.45 2.25
N ASN A 58 -0.30 10.68 1.80
CA ASN A 58 -1.11 11.65 2.53
C ASN A 58 -2.57 11.20 2.70
N HIS A 59 -3.18 10.61 1.66
CA HIS A 59 -4.59 10.22 1.69
C HIS A 59 -4.82 8.82 2.26
N PHE A 60 -3.93 7.87 1.94
CA PHE A 60 -4.15 6.46 2.20
C PHE A 60 -3.05 5.78 3.03
N GLY A 61 -2.00 6.50 3.43
CA GLY A 61 -0.88 5.91 4.15
C GLY A 61 -1.31 5.15 5.40
N ARG A 62 -2.23 5.71 6.20
CA ARG A 62 -2.76 5.02 7.39
C ARG A 62 -3.46 3.70 7.04
N GLU A 63 -4.26 3.68 5.98
CA GLU A 63 -4.95 2.47 5.54
C GLU A 63 -3.96 1.41 5.05
N ILE A 64 -2.93 1.82 4.33
CA ILE A 64 -1.85 0.94 3.83
C ILE A 64 -1.10 0.30 5.01
N LEU A 65 -0.73 1.10 6.04
CA LEU A 65 -0.08 0.61 7.26
C LEU A 65 -0.93 -0.46 7.97
N VAL A 66 -2.24 -0.23 8.07
CA VAL A 66 -3.18 -1.21 8.64
C VAL A 66 -3.25 -2.46 7.77
N ALA A 67 -3.38 -2.32 6.45
CA ALA A 67 -3.51 -3.45 5.53
C ALA A 67 -2.29 -4.38 5.57
N GLN A 68 -1.07 -3.85 5.68
CA GLN A 68 0.15 -4.67 5.76
C GLN A 68 0.42 -5.26 7.15
N SER A 69 -0.28 -4.80 8.20
CA SER A 69 -0.07 -5.21 9.59
C SER A 69 -0.64 -6.61 9.82
N VAL A 70 0.13 -7.62 9.42
CA VAL A 70 -0.17 -9.03 9.63
C VAL A 70 0.63 -9.52 10.84
N LYS A 71 -0.06 -10.05 11.86
CA LYS A 71 0.60 -10.79 12.96
C LYS A 71 1.33 -12.00 12.37
N LEU A 72 2.61 -12.15 12.71
CA LEU A 72 3.45 -13.26 12.27
C LEU A 72 2.83 -14.60 12.70
#